data_AF-A0A7D9DBC7-F1
#
_entry.id   AF-A0A7D9DBC7-F1
#
_cell.length_a   1.000
_cell.length_b   1.000
_cell.length_c   1.000
_cell.angle_alpha   90.00
_cell.angle_beta   90.00
_cell.angle_gamma   90.00
#
_symmetry.space_group_name_H-M   'P 1'
#
loop_
_entity.id
_entity.type
_entity.pdbx_description
1 polymer ?
#
loop_
_entity_poly.entity_id
_entity_poly.type
_entity_poly.pdbx_seq_one_letter_code
_entity_poly.pdbx_strand_id
1 'polypeptide(L)'
;MARPDRDQSVEIHWENIKDKLKHNFRKIPRSLDRKLIPYNLNSVMEYSNDAFSKNGGHTITARGDPFRRFGQRFAFSVGDIVEVNILFGCPEYNRRFEGVDRSTIMYP
;
A
#
# COMPACT_ATOMS: atom_id res chain seq x y z
N MET A 1 4.92 -0.86 0.05
CA MET A 1 5.78 -1.90 0.69
C MET A 1 6.31 -1.61 2.11
N ALA A 2 6.68 -0.39 2.52
CA ALA A 2 7.39 -0.18 3.80
C ALA A 2 6.50 -0.13 5.06
N ARG A 3 5.17 -0.13 4.93
CA ARG A 3 4.25 0.00 6.08
C ARG A 3 4.45 -1.12 7.12
N PRO A 4 4.44 -0.81 8.42
CA PRO A 4 4.58 -1.79 9.49
C PRO A 4 3.49 -2.88 9.49
N ASP A 5 2.27 -2.53 9.04
CA ASP A 5 1.08 -3.39 9.06
C ASP A 5 0.88 -4.22 7.79
N ARG A 6 1.74 -4.06 6.77
CA ARG A 6 1.58 -4.71 5.46
C ARG A 6 1.38 -6.22 5.52
N ASP A 7 1.96 -6.90 6.50
CA ASP A 7 1.95 -8.37 6.58
C ASP A 7 0.55 -8.90 6.95
N GLN A 8 -0.41 -8.01 7.24
CA GLN A 8 -1.85 -8.31 7.33
C GLN A 8 -2.52 -8.42 5.96
N SER A 9 -1.95 -7.80 4.93
CA SER A 9 -2.55 -7.69 3.58
C SER A 9 -1.72 -8.38 2.51
N VAL A 10 -0.42 -8.57 2.71
CA VAL A 10 0.49 -9.23 1.77
C VAL A 10 1.44 -10.19 2.47
N GLU A 11 2.00 -11.08 1.68
CA GLU A 11 3.07 -12.00 2.06
C GLU A 11 4.30 -11.73 1.18
N ILE A 12 5.49 -11.76 1.82
CA ILE A 12 6.77 -11.53 1.15
C ILE A 12 7.51 -12.85 0.99
N HIS A 13 7.79 -13.22 -0.24
CA HIS A 13 8.55 -14.42 -0.63
C HIS A 13 10.05 -14.08 -0.67
N TRP A 14 10.69 -14.03 0.50
CA TRP A 14 12.08 -13.59 0.66
C TRP A 14 13.08 -14.41 -0.14
N GLU A 15 12.77 -15.67 -0.37
CA GLU A 15 13.52 -16.62 -1.18
C GLU A 15 13.53 -16.24 -2.67
N ASN A 16 12.50 -15.54 -3.17
CA ASN A 16 12.43 -15.09 -4.56
C ASN A 16 13.11 -13.74 -4.80
N ILE A 17 13.47 -13.00 -3.75
CA ILE A 17 14.06 -11.65 -3.86
C ILE A 17 15.58 -11.74 -4.09
N LYS A 18 16.10 -10.92 -5.03
CA LYS A 18 17.54 -10.70 -5.20
C LYS A 18 18.17 -10.25 -3.88
N ASP A 19 19.21 -10.96 -3.39
CA ASP A 19 19.76 -10.73 -2.04
C ASP A 19 20.18 -9.28 -1.78
N LYS A 20 20.82 -8.63 -2.77
CA LYS A 20 21.24 -7.23 -2.69
C LYS A 20 20.06 -6.24 -2.57
N LEU A 21 18.84 -6.65 -2.89
CA LEU A 21 17.64 -5.81 -2.96
C LEU A 21 16.62 -6.12 -1.85
N LYS A 22 16.90 -7.07 -0.95
CA LYS A 22 16.05 -7.38 0.22
C LYS A 22 15.78 -6.15 1.11
N HIS A 23 16.67 -5.17 1.11
CA HIS A 23 16.49 -3.93 1.87
C HIS A 23 15.27 -3.10 1.42
N ASN A 24 14.83 -3.22 0.16
CA ASN A 24 13.63 -2.54 -0.37
C ASN A 24 12.32 -3.02 0.29
N PHE A 25 12.37 -4.16 0.98
CA PHE A 25 11.24 -4.75 1.69
C PHE A 25 11.33 -4.53 3.20
N ARG A 26 12.24 -3.67 3.71
CA ARG A 26 12.28 -3.35 5.14
C ARG A 26 11.06 -2.51 5.54
N LYS A 27 10.48 -2.83 6.70
CA LYS A 27 9.40 -2.03 7.30
C LYS A 27 9.97 -0.81 7.99
N ILE A 28 9.25 0.31 7.95
CA ILE A 28 9.52 1.43 8.85
C ILE A 28 9.05 1.07 10.28
N PRO A 29 9.59 1.74 11.32
CA PRO A 29 9.06 1.64 12.68
C PRO A 29 7.59 2.05 12.76
N ARG A 30 6.81 1.38 13.63
CA ARG A 30 5.39 1.69 13.84
C ARG A 30 5.16 3.12 14.34
N SER A 31 6.10 3.72 15.06
CA SER A 31 6.03 5.10 15.51
C SER A 31 6.06 6.14 14.38
N LEU A 32 6.54 5.76 13.19
CA LEU A 32 6.58 6.66 12.02
C LEU A 32 5.38 6.48 11.09
N ASP A 33 4.54 5.46 11.31
CA ASP A 33 3.36 5.22 10.51
C ASP A 33 2.15 5.95 11.08
N ARG A 34 1.61 6.91 10.32
CA ARG A 34 0.40 7.66 10.69
C ARG A 34 -0.88 6.84 10.53
N LYS A 35 -0.82 5.72 9.79
CA LYS A 35 -1.95 4.81 9.53
C LYS A 35 -3.24 5.54 9.16
N LEU A 36 -3.15 6.50 8.23
CA LEU A 36 -4.27 7.37 7.84
C LEU A 36 -5.38 6.60 7.13
N ILE A 37 -5.02 5.55 6.38
CA ILE A 37 -5.96 4.67 5.68
C ILE A 37 -5.55 3.18 5.80
N PRO A 38 -6.51 2.25 5.61
CA PRO A 38 -6.21 0.82 5.39
C PRO A 38 -5.14 0.59 4.31
N TYR A 39 -4.50 -0.59 4.34
CA TYR A 39 -3.48 -0.93 3.35
C TYR A 39 -4.09 -0.98 1.94
N ASN A 40 -3.50 -0.22 1.02
CA ASN A 40 -4.04 -0.03 -0.31
C ASN A 40 -3.22 -0.78 -1.38
N LEU A 41 -3.65 -1.98 -1.76
CA LEU A 41 -3.00 -2.77 -2.82
C LEU A 41 -3.06 -2.10 -4.20
N ASN A 42 -4.01 -1.18 -4.41
CA ASN A 42 -4.15 -0.46 -5.67
C ASN A 42 -3.28 0.80 -5.73
N SER A 43 -2.56 1.11 -4.64
CA SER A 43 -1.70 2.29 -4.56
C SER A 43 -0.68 2.32 -5.69
N VAL A 44 -0.46 3.50 -6.27
CA VAL A 44 0.63 3.71 -7.22
C VAL A 44 2.01 3.45 -6.60
N MET A 45 2.10 3.51 -5.27
CA MET A 45 3.31 3.24 -4.49
C MET A 45 3.52 1.75 -4.18
N GLU A 46 2.55 0.88 -4.48
CA GLU A 46 2.71 -0.54 -4.23
C GLU A 46 3.58 -1.20 -5.32
N TYR A 47 4.49 -2.07 -4.91
CA TYR A 47 5.33 -2.82 -5.86
C TYR A 47 4.53 -3.89 -6.59
N SER A 48 4.94 -4.25 -7.81
CA SER A 48 4.33 -5.37 -8.54
C SER A 48 4.62 -6.70 -7.86
N ASN A 49 3.79 -7.72 -8.14
CA ASN A 49 3.92 -9.06 -7.56
C ASN A 49 5.33 -9.67 -7.73
N ASP A 50 6.05 -9.34 -8.80
CA ASP A 50 7.36 -9.86 -9.20
C ASP A 50 8.53 -8.88 -8.98
N ALA A 51 8.27 -7.77 -8.29
CA ALA A 51 9.27 -6.73 -8.09
C ALA A 51 10.54 -7.28 -7.42
N PHE A 52 11.70 -7.00 -8.01
CA PHE A 52 13.01 -7.46 -7.52
C PHE A 52 13.21 -8.98 -7.49
N SER A 53 12.39 -9.73 -8.22
CA SER A 53 12.52 -11.17 -8.35
C SER A 53 13.86 -11.58 -8.95
N LYS A 54 14.44 -12.67 -8.45
CA LYS A 54 15.67 -13.28 -8.97
C LYS A 54 15.40 -14.43 -9.95
N ASN A 55 14.17 -14.94 -10.00
CA ASN A 55 13.79 -16.14 -10.75
C ASN A 55 12.49 -15.96 -11.57
N GLY A 56 11.95 -14.74 -11.65
CA GLY A 56 10.67 -14.46 -12.31
C GLY A 56 9.44 -14.87 -11.49
N GLY A 57 9.63 -15.51 -10.33
CA GLY A 57 8.56 -15.81 -9.39
C GLY A 57 8.08 -14.57 -8.63
N HIS A 58 6.90 -14.66 -8.03
CA HIS A 58 6.36 -13.58 -7.21
C HIS A 58 7.20 -13.38 -5.95
N THR A 59 7.53 -12.13 -5.67
CA THR A 59 8.12 -11.66 -4.41
C THR A 59 7.06 -11.17 -3.44
N ILE A 60 5.85 -10.84 -3.93
CA ILE A 60 4.71 -10.38 -3.15
C ILE A 60 3.42 -11.05 -3.62
N THR A 61 2.63 -11.58 -2.69
CA THR A 61 1.25 -12.04 -2.94
C THR A 61 0.29 -11.41 -1.95
N ALA A 62 -0.95 -11.14 -2.36
CA ALA A 62 -1.97 -10.65 -1.44
C ALA A 62 -2.46 -11.78 -0.53
N ARG A 63 -2.71 -11.48 0.73
CA ARG A 63 -3.39 -12.41 1.64
C ARG A 63 -4.86 -12.52 1.25
N GLY A 64 -5.37 -13.76 1.21
CA GLY A 64 -6.75 -14.07 0.80
C GLY A 64 -6.94 -14.23 -0.70
N ASP A 65 -6.09 -13.64 -1.54
CA ASP A 65 -6.11 -13.84 -2.99
C ASP A 65 -4.68 -13.77 -3.58
N PRO A 66 -3.96 -14.90 -3.61
CA PRO A 66 -2.59 -14.96 -4.13
C PRO A 66 -2.46 -14.64 -5.63
N PHE A 67 -3.57 -14.72 -6.39
CA PHE A 67 -3.58 -14.46 -7.84
C PHE A 67 -3.85 -13.00 -8.19
N ARG A 68 -4.28 -12.19 -7.20
CA ARG A 68 -4.48 -10.76 -7.37
C ARG A 68 -3.24 -10.08 -7.92
N ARG A 69 -3.42 -9.37 -9.03
CA ARG A 69 -2.40 -8.51 -9.64
C ARG A 69 -2.45 -7.11 -9.03
N PHE A 70 -1.28 -6.57 -8.73
CA PHE A 70 -1.10 -5.20 -8.25
C PHE A 70 0.25 -4.63 -8.69
N GLY A 71 0.51 -3.37 -8.36
CA GLY A 71 1.68 -2.62 -8.82
C GLY A 71 1.46 -1.78 -10.08
N GLN A 72 0.23 -1.31 -10.29
CA GLN A 72 -0.10 -0.38 -11.37
C GLN A 72 0.72 0.92 -11.28
N ARG A 73 0.98 1.53 -12.44
CA ARG A 73 1.73 2.80 -12.57
C ARG A 73 1.00 3.83 -13.43
N PHE A 74 -0.30 3.66 -13.63
CA PHE A 74 -1.10 4.48 -14.53
C PHE A 74 -1.54 5.79 -13.86
N ALA A 75 -2.10 5.71 -12.66
CA ALA A 75 -2.64 6.87 -11.95
C ALA A 75 -2.67 6.64 -10.44
N PHE A 76 -2.93 7.72 -9.69
CA PHE A 76 -3.29 7.58 -8.28
C PHE A 76 -4.59 6.79 -8.14
N SER A 77 -4.60 5.85 -7.20
CA SER A 77 -5.84 5.21 -6.77
C SER A 77 -6.66 6.15 -5.89
N VAL A 78 -7.94 5.82 -5.69
CA VAL A 78 -8.80 6.56 -4.75
C VAL A 78 -8.16 6.63 -3.35
N GLY A 79 -7.57 5.53 -2.87
CA GLY A 79 -6.86 5.51 -1.59
C GLY A 79 -5.67 6.47 -1.53
N ASP A 80 -4.87 6.57 -2.60
CA ASP A 80 -3.75 7.53 -2.65
C ASP A 80 -4.24 8.98 -2.57
N ILE A 81 -5.32 9.30 -3.31
CA ILE A 81 -5.93 10.63 -3.31
C ILE A 81 -6.45 10.98 -1.91
N VAL A 82 -7.15 10.04 -1.27
CA VAL A 82 -7.66 10.22 0.10
C VAL A 82 -6.52 10.43 1.09
N GLU A 83 -5.49 9.59 1.06
CA GLU A 83 -4.35 9.67 1.99
C GLU A 83 -3.62 11.01 1.88
N VAL A 84 -3.35 11.49 0.66
CA VAL A 84 -2.71 12.79 0.42
C VAL A 84 -3.59 13.94 0.92
N ASN A 85 -4.89 13.90 0.64
CA ASN A 85 -5.81 14.95 1.09
C ASN A 85 -5.90 15.02 2.62
N ILE A 86 -5.90 13.88 3.31
CA ILE A 86 -5.85 13.83 4.78
C ILE A 86 -4.52 14.38 5.28
N LEU A 87 -3.40 13.98 4.67
CA LEU A 87 -2.05 14.34 5.10
C LEU A 87 -1.81 15.86 5.06
N PHE A 88 -2.33 16.54 4.04
CA PHE A 88 -2.16 17.98 3.82
C PHE A 88 -3.35 18.83 4.25
N GLY A 89 -4.44 18.22 4.74
CA GLY A 89 -5.62 18.94 5.21
C GLY A 89 -6.30 19.77 4.11
N CYS A 90 -6.43 19.21 2.91
CA CYS A 90 -6.97 19.92 1.75
C CYS A 90 -8.37 20.52 2.03
N PRO A 91 -8.58 21.84 1.89
CA PRO A 91 -9.83 22.51 2.29
C PRO A 91 -11.09 22.01 1.57
N GLU A 92 -11.01 21.72 0.28
CA GLU A 92 -12.13 21.20 -0.49
C GLU A 92 -12.54 19.79 -0.04
N TYR A 93 -11.55 18.93 0.23
CA TYR A 93 -11.79 17.61 0.78
C TYR A 93 -12.43 17.70 2.17
N ASN A 94 -11.88 18.54 3.05
CA ASN A 94 -12.42 18.73 4.40
C ASN A 94 -13.86 19.25 4.38
N ARG A 95 -14.20 20.22 3.52
CA ARG A 95 -15.59 20.72 3.37
C ARG A 95 -16.55 19.65 2.89
N ARG A 96 -16.11 18.76 1.98
CA ARG A 96 -16.96 17.69 1.43
C ARG A 96 -17.28 16.59 2.45
N PHE A 97 -16.42 16.41 3.46
CA PHE A 97 -16.54 15.35 4.46
C PHE A 97 -16.69 15.90 5.88
N GLU A 98 -17.11 17.15 6.02
CA GLU A 98 -17.40 17.78 7.30
C GLU A 98 -18.61 17.08 7.93
N GLY A 99 -18.45 16.53 9.14
CA GLY A 99 -19.49 15.75 9.83
C GLY A 99 -19.67 14.31 9.35
N VAL A 100 -18.86 13.83 8.37
CA VAL A 100 -18.87 12.42 7.93
C VAL A 100 -17.78 11.66 8.69
N ASP A 101 -18.12 10.49 9.23
CA ASP A 101 -17.11 9.60 9.81
C ASP A 101 -16.12 9.16 8.72
N ARG A 102 -14.85 9.54 8.92
CA ARG A 102 -13.77 9.26 7.98
C ARG A 102 -13.50 7.77 7.83
N SER A 103 -13.96 6.94 8.77
CA SER A 103 -13.91 5.48 8.66
C SER A 103 -14.79 4.94 7.52
N THR A 104 -15.83 5.68 7.12
CA THR A 104 -16.84 5.26 6.14
C THR A 104 -16.51 5.70 4.71
N ILE A 105 -15.57 6.63 4.51
CA ILE A 105 -15.18 7.16 3.19
C ILE A 105 -14.39 6.13 2.36
N MET A 106 -13.88 5.07 3.00
CA MET A 106 -13.02 4.06 2.38
C MET A 106 -13.77 2.92 1.67
N TYR A 107 -15.11 2.91 1.70
CA TYR A 107 -15.94 1.88 1.06
C TYR A 107 -17.17 2.50 0.37
N PRO A 108 -17.14 2.76 -0.95
CA PRO A 108 -18.34 2.72 -1.77
C PRO A 108 -18.85 1.28 -1.94
#